data_AF-A0A4Y7SUS7-F1
#
_entry.id   AF-A0A4Y7SUS7-F1
#
_cell.length_a   1.000
_cell.length_b   1.000
_cell.length_c   1.000
_cell.angle_alpha   90.00
_cell.angle_beta   90.00
_cell.angle_gamma   90.00
#
_symmetry.space_group_name_H-M   'P 1'
#
loop_
_entity.id
_entity.type
_entity.pdbx_description
1 polymer ?
#
loop_
_entity_poly.entity_id
_entity_poly.type
_entity_poly.pdbx_seq_one_letter_code
_entity_poly.pdbx_strand_id
1 'polypeptide(L)'
;MVAKQVLGKDGFKPNKTPIDDLIGDKVLLRFTTTNGAYGEGVVHFKPPTSIEDLLGSIFTILSSIVRRFARPAQPGVSRAVINTYGIPNTNEKDEDGFRICPDIVVQAAGPSFTIPVQADSKRTGVRPSLNFGFSNRASHVSVRLESEVGAEKEIIDEHESYARIIFAKQPNRLYVRSLVVSESYARLVHFDRSGAQISPPFNIHNYPETLVRLVVGLSSVDECLVGLDDSVRRADLAGGTTNGTLKTMSPGGEVKPYDIVEELPTNADPFRGRATSCWRVKDPETAEEYVVKDSWQTEDVVPERELLKLVKGVPGVVQMVSDELGRGETKDFRCPSTVLQYKNRIASRIMMKLYGKSIVFFKSLLQFLSAIRDAVAAHQRIGADDIRILHRDISHNNVLLGKDGAPEGDRGVLIDLDLAFKATDENPLPLANYHLGPRLFQSRYVLYSRLIPQKHDYLDDLESFFYLPP
;
A
#
# COMPACT_ATOMS: atom_id res chain seq x y z
N MET A 1 -5.64 6.45 -28.59
CA MET A 1 -6.12 7.86 -28.64
C MET A 1 -6.83 8.15 -27.34
N VAL A 2 -6.73 9.38 -26.80
CA VAL A 2 -7.00 9.73 -25.38
C VAL A 2 -5.90 9.21 -24.43
N ALA A 3 -5.30 9.98 -23.51
CA ALA A 3 -5.45 11.40 -23.15
C ALA A 3 -4.11 12.17 -23.19
N LYS A 4 -4.17 13.48 -23.45
CA LYS A 4 -3.02 14.41 -23.45
C LYS A 4 -3.40 15.68 -22.66
N GLN A 5 -2.46 16.25 -21.90
CA GLN A 5 -2.51 17.59 -21.25
C GLN A 5 -3.59 17.76 -20.13
N VAL A 6 -3.49 18.59 -19.07
CA VAL A 6 -2.60 19.70 -18.57
C VAL A 6 -2.49 19.56 -17.02
N LEU A 7 -1.58 20.12 -16.20
CA LEU A 7 -0.10 20.21 -16.13
C LEU A 7 0.29 20.46 -14.63
N GLY A 8 1.54 20.20 -14.23
CA GLY A 8 2.11 20.58 -12.92
C GLY A 8 3.59 20.15 -12.81
N LYS A 9 4.48 21.01 -12.28
CA LYS A 9 5.93 20.73 -12.25
C LYS A 9 6.27 19.81 -11.07
N ASP A 10 6.93 18.68 -11.39
CA ASP A 10 7.63 17.76 -10.48
C ASP A 10 6.86 17.07 -9.34
N GLY A 11 5.58 16.74 -9.57
CA GLY A 11 4.83 15.74 -8.78
C GLY A 11 4.93 14.32 -9.35
N PHE A 12 4.67 13.31 -8.49
CA PHE A 12 4.62 11.89 -8.86
C PHE A 12 3.64 11.65 -10.03
N LYS A 13 4.09 10.91 -11.05
CA LYS A 13 3.26 10.47 -12.17
C LYS A 13 3.38 8.95 -12.26
N PRO A 14 2.30 8.18 -11.99
CA PRO A 14 2.34 6.75 -12.23
C PRO A 14 2.70 6.51 -13.70
N ASN A 15 3.79 5.77 -13.95
CA ASN A 15 4.34 5.62 -15.29
C ASN A 15 3.30 4.93 -16.20
N LYS A 16 2.76 5.68 -17.17
CA LYS A 16 1.65 5.24 -18.03
C LYS A 16 2.09 4.37 -19.21
N THR A 17 3.34 3.90 -19.22
CA THR A 17 3.86 3.04 -20.29
C THR A 17 3.13 1.68 -20.26
N PRO A 18 2.35 1.33 -21.30
CA PRO A 18 1.70 0.02 -21.39
C PRO A 18 2.74 -1.11 -21.35
N ILE A 19 2.34 -2.28 -20.83
CA ILE A 19 3.20 -3.47 -20.83
C ILE A 19 3.65 -3.85 -22.26
N ASP A 20 2.82 -3.55 -23.26
CA ASP A 20 3.10 -3.79 -24.68
C ASP A 20 4.22 -2.90 -25.24
N ASP A 21 4.43 -1.71 -24.67
CA ASP A 21 5.47 -0.76 -25.11
C ASP A 21 6.84 -1.01 -24.42
N LEU A 22 6.92 -1.93 -23.45
CA LEU A 22 8.15 -2.24 -22.72
C LEU A 22 9.23 -2.92 -23.57
N ILE A 23 8.82 -3.70 -24.58
CA ILE A 23 9.73 -4.39 -25.51
C ILE A 23 9.15 -4.34 -26.91
N GLY A 24 9.83 -3.62 -27.80
CA GLY A 24 9.46 -3.59 -29.22
C GLY A 24 9.53 -4.97 -29.88
N ASP A 25 8.51 -5.30 -30.68
CA ASP A 25 8.25 -6.64 -31.23
C ASP A 25 9.43 -7.31 -31.92
N LYS A 26 10.29 -6.53 -32.60
CA LYS A 26 11.50 -7.06 -33.26
C LYS A 26 12.54 -7.64 -32.28
N VAL A 27 12.60 -7.13 -31.05
CA VAL A 27 13.48 -7.67 -30.00
C VAL A 27 12.84 -8.91 -29.38
N LEU A 28 11.53 -8.87 -29.20
CA LEU A 28 10.71 -9.94 -28.62
C LEU A 28 10.72 -11.19 -29.51
N LEU A 29 10.44 -11.02 -30.81
CA LEU A 29 10.48 -12.09 -31.83
C LEU A 29 11.87 -12.72 -31.95
N ARG A 30 12.95 -11.93 -31.85
CA ARG A 30 14.32 -12.47 -31.82
C ARG A 30 14.55 -13.31 -30.56
N PHE A 31 14.07 -12.88 -29.40
CA PHE A 31 14.23 -13.63 -28.15
C PHE A 31 13.46 -14.97 -28.17
N THR A 32 12.25 -15.00 -28.71
CA THR A 32 11.47 -16.25 -28.79
C THR A 32 12.04 -17.24 -29.82
N THR A 33 12.48 -16.75 -30.99
CA THR A 33 13.04 -17.61 -32.05
C THR A 33 14.47 -18.11 -31.77
N THR A 34 15.34 -17.29 -31.17
CA THR A 34 16.77 -17.67 -30.96
C THR A 34 16.95 -18.70 -29.83
N ASN A 35 15.98 -18.85 -28.92
CA ASN A 35 16.05 -19.79 -27.80
C ASN A 35 15.62 -21.23 -28.18
N GLY A 36 15.26 -21.51 -29.44
CA GLY A 36 14.99 -22.86 -29.95
C GLY A 36 13.71 -23.55 -29.43
N ALA A 37 12.98 -22.96 -28.49
CA ALA A 37 11.74 -23.51 -27.95
C ALA A 37 10.57 -23.48 -28.97
N TYR A 38 10.58 -22.51 -29.88
CA TYR A 38 9.55 -22.28 -30.90
C TYR A 38 10.24 -22.02 -32.24
N GLY A 39 10.43 -23.08 -33.03
CA GLY A 39 10.87 -23.00 -34.43
C GLY A 39 9.68 -22.87 -35.39
N GLU A 40 9.95 -22.69 -36.68
CA GLU A 40 8.98 -22.47 -37.77
C GLU A 40 7.78 -23.45 -37.75
N GLY A 41 6.72 -23.11 -37.01
CA GLY A 41 5.51 -23.93 -36.87
C GLY A 41 5.66 -25.23 -36.05
N VAL A 42 6.80 -25.46 -35.38
CA VAL A 42 7.06 -26.69 -34.60
C VAL A 42 7.37 -26.38 -33.14
N VAL A 43 6.48 -26.85 -32.26
CA VAL A 43 6.66 -26.82 -30.81
C VAL A 43 7.48 -28.03 -30.38
N HIS A 44 8.72 -27.81 -29.92
CA HIS A 44 9.60 -28.87 -29.40
C HIS A 44 9.44 -29.11 -27.88
N PHE A 45 8.33 -28.65 -27.29
CA PHE A 45 8.01 -28.83 -25.88
C PHE A 45 7.43 -30.22 -25.63
N LYS A 46 8.12 -31.03 -24.81
CA LYS A 46 7.48 -32.16 -24.13
C LYS A 46 6.88 -31.62 -22.82
N PRO A 47 5.57 -31.74 -22.58
CA PRO A 47 4.97 -31.28 -21.33
C PRO A 47 5.60 -32.04 -20.15
N PRO A 48 6.02 -31.34 -19.09
CA PRO A 48 6.47 -31.95 -17.85
C PRO A 48 5.40 -32.89 -17.28
N THR A 49 5.81 -34.07 -16.80
CA THR A 49 4.89 -35.05 -16.19
C THR A 49 4.87 -35.01 -14.67
N SER A 50 5.69 -34.13 -14.06
CA SER A 50 5.75 -33.91 -12.62
C SER A 50 5.77 -32.42 -12.31
N ILE A 51 5.30 -32.05 -11.11
CA ILE A 51 5.34 -30.66 -10.63
C ILE A 51 6.77 -30.15 -10.48
N GLU A 52 7.74 -31.02 -10.14
CA GLU A 52 9.15 -30.66 -10.01
C GLU A 52 9.78 -30.30 -11.37
N ASP A 53 9.49 -31.09 -12.40
CA ASP A 53 9.94 -30.82 -13.78
C ASP A 53 9.31 -29.53 -14.34
N LEU A 54 8.03 -29.28 -14.02
CA LEU A 54 7.33 -28.05 -14.40
C LEU A 54 7.93 -26.83 -13.70
N LEU A 55 8.15 -26.93 -12.38
CA LEU A 55 8.83 -25.89 -11.59
C LEU A 55 10.22 -25.55 -12.14
N GLY A 56 11.04 -26.57 -12.47
CA GLY A 56 12.36 -26.39 -13.07
C GLY A 56 12.30 -25.72 -14.44
N SER A 57 11.32 -26.09 -15.27
CA SER A 57 11.09 -25.53 -16.60
C SER A 57 10.68 -24.05 -16.53
N ILE A 58 9.65 -23.74 -15.73
CA ILE A 58 9.17 -22.36 -15.53
C ILE A 58 10.26 -21.49 -14.88
N PHE A 59 10.97 -21.99 -13.87
CA PHE A 59 12.12 -21.28 -13.27
C PHE A 59 13.18 -20.91 -14.32
N THR A 60 13.49 -21.82 -15.24
CA THR A 60 14.48 -21.60 -16.30
C THR A 60 14.02 -20.55 -17.32
N ILE A 61 12.74 -20.58 -17.72
CA ILE A 61 12.12 -19.58 -18.60
C ILE A 61 12.16 -18.20 -17.95
N LEU A 62 11.63 -18.08 -16.72
CA LEU A 62 11.60 -16.83 -15.95
C LEU A 62 13.01 -16.26 -15.75
N SER A 63 13.96 -17.10 -15.31
CA SER A 63 15.37 -16.69 -15.12
C SER A 63 16.01 -16.16 -16.40
N SER A 64 15.69 -16.75 -17.56
CA SER A 64 16.22 -16.35 -18.85
C SER A 64 15.65 -15.00 -19.31
N ILE A 65 14.35 -14.76 -19.09
CA ILE A 65 13.68 -13.49 -19.37
C ILE A 65 14.26 -12.38 -18.46
N VAL A 66 14.29 -12.60 -17.14
CA VAL A 66 14.79 -11.61 -16.16
C VAL A 66 16.26 -11.27 -16.46
N ARG A 67 17.14 -12.26 -16.66
CA ARG A 67 18.55 -12.03 -17.03
C ARG A 67 18.72 -11.28 -18.35
N ARG A 68 17.78 -11.42 -19.29
CA ARG A 68 17.83 -10.73 -20.59
C ARG A 68 17.40 -9.27 -20.47
N PHE A 69 16.26 -9.00 -19.83
CA PHE A 69 15.55 -7.73 -19.91
C PHE A 69 15.63 -6.87 -18.64
N ALA A 70 15.67 -7.46 -17.45
CA ALA A 70 15.77 -6.73 -16.18
C ALA A 70 17.23 -6.33 -15.87
N ARG A 71 17.84 -5.56 -16.77
CA ARG A 71 19.23 -5.11 -16.65
C ARG A 71 19.28 -3.77 -15.90
N PRO A 72 19.77 -3.73 -14.65
CA PRO A 72 19.89 -2.49 -13.90
C PRO A 72 21.00 -1.61 -14.51
N ALA A 73 20.69 -0.34 -14.76
CA ALA A 73 21.68 0.68 -15.11
C ALA A 73 22.28 1.38 -13.88
N GLN A 74 21.64 1.25 -12.72
CA GLN A 74 22.01 1.90 -11.46
C GLN A 74 22.62 0.89 -10.47
N PRO A 75 23.70 1.23 -9.76
CA PRO A 75 24.21 0.44 -8.64
C PRO A 75 23.13 0.19 -7.57
N GLY A 76 23.19 -0.96 -6.90
CA GLY A 76 22.22 -1.34 -5.86
C GLY A 76 20.87 -1.85 -6.36
N VAL A 77 20.47 -1.57 -7.60
CA VAL A 77 19.28 -2.16 -8.22
C VAL A 77 19.61 -3.56 -8.74
N SER A 78 18.79 -4.56 -8.41
CA SER A 78 18.93 -5.92 -8.95
C SER A 78 17.59 -6.67 -8.97
N ARG A 79 17.52 -7.72 -9.78
CA ARG A 79 16.37 -8.62 -9.92
C ARG A 79 16.88 -10.06 -10.04
N ALA A 80 16.36 -10.96 -9.21
CA ALA A 80 16.75 -12.37 -9.21
C ALA A 80 15.51 -13.25 -9.09
N VAL A 81 15.46 -14.32 -9.89
CA VAL A 81 14.42 -15.35 -9.80
C VAL A 81 14.91 -16.40 -8.81
N ILE A 82 14.07 -16.77 -7.84
CA ILE A 82 14.36 -17.80 -6.84
C ILE A 82 13.25 -18.84 -6.90
N ASN A 83 13.60 -20.10 -7.15
CA ASN A 83 12.74 -21.24 -6.86
C ASN A 83 12.76 -21.48 -5.34
N THR A 84 11.58 -21.48 -4.71
CA THR A 84 11.47 -21.64 -3.25
C THR A 84 11.29 -23.10 -2.82
N TYR A 85 11.05 -24.00 -3.78
CA TYR A 85 10.89 -25.42 -3.53
C TYR A 85 12.16 -26.04 -2.94
N GLY A 86 12.02 -26.84 -1.88
CA GLY A 86 13.15 -27.46 -1.17
C GLY A 86 13.94 -26.54 -0.23
N ILE A 87 13.57 -25.26 -0.11
CA ILE A 87 14.12 -24.37 0.92
C ILE A 87 13.45 -24.70 2.28
N PRO A 88 14.19 -24.76 3.40
CA PRO A 88 13.59 -24.96 4.72
C PRO A 88 12.51 -23.90 5.02
N ASN A 89 11.41 -24.35 5.63
CA ASN A 89 10.29 -23.53 6.09
C ASN A 89 9.47 -22.81 4.99
N THR A 90 9.83 -22.88 3.70
CA THR A 90 9.01 -22.31 2.60
C THR A 90 7.85 -23.21 2.17
N ASN A 91 7.85 -24.47 2.61
CA ASN A 91 6.82 -25.47 2.32
C ASN A 91 5.75 -25.57 3.43
N GLU A 92 5.89 -24.78 4.51
CA GLU A 92 4.85 -24.63 5.53
C GLU A 92 3.55 -24.08 4.92
N LYS A 93 2.41 -24.41 5.54
CA LYS A 93 1.08 -23.99 5.11
C LYS A 93 0.41 -23.11 6.15
N ASP A 94 -0.41 -22.17 5.69
CA ASP A 94 -1.30 -21.37 6.54
C ASP A 94 -2.55 -22.15 6.98
N GLU A 95 -3.42 -21.49 7.74
CA GLU A 95 -4.67 -22.08 8.28
C GLU A 95 -5.66 -22.50 7.18
N ASP A 96 -5.61 -21.84 6.02
CA ASP A 96 -6.42 -22.15 4.83
C ASP A 96 -5.78 -23.25 3.96
N GLY A 97 -4.57 -23.70 4.30
CA GLY A 97 -3.86 -24.80 3.62
C GLY A 97 -3.03 -24.37 2.40
N PHE A 98 -2.88 -23.07 2.16
CA PHE A 98 -1.99 -22.52 1.12
C PHE A 98 -0.54 -22.50 1.63
N ARG A 99 0.45 -22.55 0.73
CA ARG A 99 1.85 -22.40 1.14
C ARG A 99 2.07 -20.99 1.69
N ILE A 100 2.89 -20.83 2.74
CA ILE A 100 3.25 -19.48 3.25
C ILE A 100 4.25 -18.73 2.32
N CYS A 101 4.78 -19.42 1.32
CA CYS A 101 5.74 -18.87 0.35
C CYS A 101 5.39 -19.36 -1.08
N PRO A 102 5.28 -18.46 -2.07
CA PRO A 102 5.01 -18.84 -3.46
C PRO A 102 6.11 -19.72 -4.04
N ASP A 103 5.79 -20.50 -5.06
CA ASP A 103 6.72 -21.45 -5.66
C ASP A 103 7.96 -20.79 -6.27
N ILE A 104 7.78 -19.68 -6.99
CA ILE A 104 8.86 -18.89 -7.56
C ILE A 104 8.66 -17.42 -7.18
N VAL A 105 9.72 -16.75 -6.74
CA VAL A 105 9.69 -15.32 -6.39
C VAL A 105 10.69 -14.52 -7.21
N VAL A 106 10.31 -13.30 -7.58
CA VAL A 106 11.25 -12.30 -8.12
C VAL A 106 11.72 -11.43 -6.97
N GLN A 107 12.89 -11.79 -6.42
CA GLN A 107 13.61 -10.96 -5.46
C GLN A 107 14.09 -9.68 -6.14
N ALA A 108 14.05 -8.57 -5.42
CA ALA A 108 14.46 -7.27 -5.89
C ALA A 108 15.38 -6.57 -4.87
N ALA A 109 16.37 -5.85 -5.36
CA ALA A 109 17.02 -4.77 -4.63
C ALA A 109 16.84 -3.47 -5.41
N GLY A 110 16.83 -2.34 -4.71
CA GLY A 110 16.62 -1.01 -5.28
C GLY A 110 16.08 -0.03 -4.23
N PRO A 111 15.98 1.26 -4.55
CA PRO A 111 15.65 2.32 -3.59
C PRO A 111 14.37 2.10 -2.79
N SER A 112 13.36 1.45 -3.36
CA SER A 112 12.07 1.25 -2.68
C SER A 112 11.96 -0.07 -1.89
N PHE A 113 12.99 -0.92 -1.90
CA PHE A 113 12.97 -2.24 -1.24
C PHE A 113 13.80 -2.28 0.05
N THR A 114 13.36 -3.04 1.05
CA THR A 114 14.16 -3.30 2.27
C THR A 114 14.64 -4.75 2.26
N ILE A 115 15.96 -4.97 2.14
CA ILE A 115 16.54 -6.32 2.24
C ILE A 115 16.38 -6.83 3.69
N PRO A 116 15.85 -8.04 3.91
CA PRO A 116 15.78 -8.64 5.25
C PRO A 116 17.17 -8.74 5.89
N VAL A 117 17.31 -8.19 7.09
CA VAL A 117 18.55 -8.29 7.88
C VAL A 117 18.66 -9.72 8.43
N GLN A 118 19.83 -10.33 8.30
CA GLN A 118 20.11 -11.65 8.87
C GLN A 118 20.06 -11.56 10.40
N ALA A 119 19.23 -12.38 11.04
CA ALA A 119 19.32 -12.57 12.49
C ALA A 119 20.67 -13.20 12.83
N ASP A 120 21.40 -12.57 13.76
CA ASP A 120 22.79 -12.89 14.09
C ASP A 120 22.96 -14.39 14.43
N SER A 121 23.60 -15.16 13.54
CA SER A 121 23.57 -16.63 13.53
C SER A 121 24.36 -17.31 14.66
N LYS A 122 24.72 -16.55 15.70
CA LYS A 122 25.53 -16.96 16.85
C LYS A 122 24.76 -17.75 17.92
N ARG A 123 23.43 -17.88 17.84
CA ARG A 123 22.60 -18.53 18.87
C ARG A 123 21.98 -19.88 18.50
N THR A 124 21.95 -20.29 17.23
CA THR A 124 21.19 -21.50 16.81
C THR A 124 21.96 -22.51 15.95
N GLY A 125 23.17 -22.19 15.45
CA GLY A 125 23.97 -23.13 14.66
C GLY A 125 23.41 -23.50 13.28
N VAL A 126 22.24 -22.95 12.91
CA VAL A 126 21.63 -23.11 11.59
C VAL A 126 22.31 -22.16 10.61
N ARG A 127 22.65 -22.65 9.42
CA ARG A 127 23.23 -21.85 8.33
C ARG A 127 22.26 -20.71 7.93
N PRO A 128 22.77 -19.53 7.50
CA PRO A 128 21.92 -18.37 7.28
C PRO A 128 20.84 -18.63 6.23
N SER A 129 19.58 -18.48 6.64
CA SER A 129 18.42 -18.50 5.74
C SER A 129 18.44 -17.27 4.81
N LEU A 130 17.90 -17.43 3.61
CA LEU A 130 18.22 -16.57 2.46
C LEU A 130 17.80 -15.10 2.65
N ASN A 131 18.53 -14.18 2.00
CA ASN A 131 18.26 -12.74 2.00
C ASN A 131 17.02 -12.32 1.18
N PHE A 132 15.99 -13.18 1.07
CA PHE A 132 14.72 -12.87 0.39
C PHE A 132 13.54 -13.00 1.35
N GLY A 133 12.56 -12.11 1.17
CA GLY A 133 11.35 -12.06 1.99
C GLY A 133 10.30 -11.17 1.32
N PHE A 134 9.24 -10.85 2.05
CA PHE A 134 8.14 -10.03 1.51
C PHE A 134 8.51 -8.55 1.35
N SER A 135 9.51 -8.03 2.06
CA SER A 135 9.98 -6.63 1.97
C SER A 135 10.89 -6.33 0.76
N ASN A 136 11.37 -7.37 0.07
CA ASN A 136 12.24 -7.26 -1.11
C ASN A 136 11.78 -8.15 -2.28
N ARG A 137 10.45 -8.23 -2.47
CA ARG A 137 9.78 -9.02 -3.51
C ARG A 137 9.10 -8.11 -4.53
N ALA A 138 9.57 -8.12 -5.78
CA ALA A 138 8.91 -7.43 -6.88
C ALA A 138 7.59 -8.13 -7.25
N SER A 139 7.63 -9.45 -7.46
CA SER A 139 6.48 -10.27 -7.84
C SER A 139 6.69 -11.74 -7.44
N HIS A 140 5.69 -12.58 -7.73
CA HIS A 140 5.75 -14.03 -7.51
C HIS A 140 4.98 -14.77 -8.61
N VAL A 141 5.26 -16.07 -8.71
CA VAL A 141 4.59 -17.01 -9.60
C VAL A 141 4.28 -18.28 -8.80
N SER A 142 3.02 -18.70 -8.83
CA SER A 142 2.61 -20.03 -8.37
C SER A 142 2.51 -20.96 -9.58
N VAL A 143 2.97 -22.20 -9.41
CA VAL A 143 3.06 -23.20 -10.49
C VAL A 143 2.22 -24.42 -10.11
N ARG A 144 1.32 -24.84 -10.98
CA ARG A 144 0.40 -25.97 -10.74
C ARG A 144 0.35 -26.85 -11.98
N LEU A 145 0.15 -28.16 -11.80
CA LEU A 145 -0.23 -29.01 -12.94
C LEU A 145 -1.60 -28.58 -13.45
N GLU A 146 -1.87 -28.74 -14.75
CA GLU A 146 -3.12 -28.27 -15.38
C GLU A 146 -4.36 -28.98 -14.80
N SER A 147 -4.19 -30.23 -14.36
CA SER A 147 -5.19 -31.00 -13.59
C SER A 147 -5.40 -30.53 -12.14
N GLU A 148 -4.52 -29.66 -11.63
CA GLU A 148 -4.51 -29.12 -10.27
C GLU A 148 -4.74 -27.60 -10.24
N VAL A 149 -5.01 -26.96 -11.40
CA VAL A 149 -5.42 -25.56 -11.45
C VAL A 149 -6.83 -25.44 -10.87
N GLY A 150 -6.89 -24.98 -9.63
CA GLY A 150 -8.13 -24.76 -8.89
C GLY A 150 -9.04 -23.69 -9.49
N ALA A 151 -10.17 -23.48 -8.84
CA ALA A 151 -11.14 -22.45 -9.22
C ALA A 151 -10.52 -21.03 -9.13
N GLU A 152 -11.07 -20.06 -9.87
CA GLU A 152 -10.57 -18.67 -9.82
C GLU A 152 -10.56 -18.09 -8.40
N LYS A 153 -11.54 -18.49 -7.57
CA LYS A 153 -11.58 -18.12 -6.15
C LYS A 153 -10.37 -18.66 -5.38
N GLU A 154 -10.01 -19.93 -5.56
CA GLU A 154 -8.90 -20.57 -4.85
C GLU A 154 -7.55 -19.94 -5.24
N ILE A 155 -7.38 -19.59 -6.52
CA ILE A 155 -6.23 -18.82 -7.00
C ILE A 155 -6.16 -17.43 -6.34
N ILE A 156 -7.30 -16.74 -6.25
CA ILE A 156 -7.39 -15.42 -5.63
C ILE A 156 -7.12 -15.51 -4.12
N ASP A 157 -7.64 -16.51 -3.43
CA ASP A 157 -7.45 -16.69 -1.98
C ASP A 157 -5.96 -16.98 -1.66
N GLU A 158 -5.30 -17.88 -2.42
CA GLU A 158 -3.86 -18.13 -2.28
C GLU A 158 -3.05 -16.83 -2.50
N HIS A 159 -3.33 -16.12 -3.59
CA HIS A 159 -2.56 -14.92 -3.91
C HIS A 159 -2.91 -13.72 -3.01
N GLU A 160 -4.09 -13.69 -2.37
CA GLU A 160 -4.45 -12.72 -1.34
C GLU A 160 -3.56 -12.88 -0.10
N SER A 161 -3.28 -14.12 0.34
CA SER A 161 -2.42 -14.37 1.50
C SER A 161 -1.03 -13.76 1.30
N TYR A 162 -0.45 -13.93 0.10
CA TYR A 162 0.81 -13.29 -0.27
C TYR A 162 0.70 -11.76 -0.39
N ALA A 163 -0.33 -11.26 -1.10
CA ALA A 163 -0.49 -9.83 -1.37
C ALA A 163 -0.64 -9.02 -0.07
N ARG A 164 -1.43 -9.53 0.89
CA ARG A 164 -1.61 -8.97 2.23
C ARG A 164 -0.28 -8.74 2.95
N ILE A 165 0.62 -9.74 2.92
CA ILE A 165 1.95 -9.61 3.53
C ILE A 165 2.86 -8.67 2.72
N ILE A 166 2.77 -8.65 1.39
CA ILE A 166 3.53 -7.69 0.56
C ILE A 166 3.16 -6.25 0.94
N PHE A 167 1.87 -5.88 0.95
CA PHE A 167 1.47 -4.52 1.32
C PHE A 167 1.88 -4.16 2.76
N ALA A 168 1.80 -5.12 3.70
CA ALA A 168 2.23 -4.92 5.10
C ALA A 168 3.76 -4.80 5.28
N LYS A 169 4.57 -5.22 4.29
CA LYS A 169 6.04 -5.13 4.31
C LYS A 169 6.62 -4.14 3.29
N GLN A 170 5.77 -3.54 2.46
CA GLN A 170 6.06 -2.54 1.45
C GLN A 170 4.94 -1.47 1.51
N PRO A 171 4.98 -0.54 2.49
CA PRO A 171 3.88 0.41 2.72
C PRO A 171 3.64 1.34 1.51
N ASN A 172 4.69 1.62 0.72
CA ASN A 172 4.63 2.37 -0.53
C ASN A 172 4.14 1.53 -1.73
N ARG A 173 3.59 0.33 -1.52
CA ARG A 173 3.02 -0.51 -2.59
C ARG A 173 1.60 -0.06 -2.94
N LEU A 174 1.43 0.34 -4.20
CA LEU A 174 0.15 0.78 -4.77
C LEU A 174 -0.69 -0.43 -5.24
N TYR A 175 -0.03 -1.41 -5.88
CA TYR A 175 -0.65 -2.65 -6.34
C TYR A 175 0.35 -3.82 -6.35
N VAL A 176 -0.16 -5.04 -6.29
CA VAL A 176 0.60 -6.30 -6.39
C VAL A 176 0.12 -7.07 -7.61
N ARG A 177 1.04 -7.62 -8.40
CA ARG A 177 0.73 -8.52 -9.52
C ARG A 177 1.58 -9.79 -9.44
N SER A 178 1.01 -10.91 -9.87
CA SER A 178 1.64 -12.23 -9.90
C SER A 178 1.03 -13.14 -10.96
N LEU A 179 1.68 -14.27 -11.27
CA LEU A 179 1.17 -15.24 -12.24
C LEU A 179 0.79 -16.55 -11.55
N VAL A 180 -0.24 -17.21 -12.08
CA VAL A 180 -0.38 -18.67 -12.01
C VAL A 180 0.01 -19.25 -13.35
N VAL A 181 0.81 -20.32 -13.36
CA VAL A 181 1.31 -20.97 -14.59
C VAL A 181 1.15 -22.49 -14.50
N SER A 182 0.61 -23.09 -15.55
CA SER A 182 0.61 -24.54 -15.80
C SER A 182 1.51 -24.90 -16.98
N GLU A 183 1.49 -26.16 -17.40
CA GLU A 183 2.14 -26.70 -18.58
C GLU A 183 1.83 -25.85 -19.82
N SER A 184 0.55 -25.53 -20.04
CA SER A 184 0.08 -24.87 -21.26
C SER A 184 -0.45 -23.44 -21.06
N TYR A 185 -0.87 -23.06 -19.84
CA TYR A 185 -1.60 -21.81 -19.61
C TYR A 185 -0.97 -20.92 -18.54
N ALA A 186 -1.23 -19.62 -18.63
CA ALA A 186 -0.96 -18.67 -17.57
C ALA A 186 -2.14 -17.72 -17.32
N ARG A 187 -2.25 -17.23 -16.09
CA ARG A 187 -3.18 -16.19 -15.66
C ARG A 187 -2.45 -15.10 -14.89
N LEU A 188 -2.78 -13.84 -15.13
CA LEU A 188 -2.34 -12.71 -14.33
C LEU A 188 -3.31 -12.49 -13.16
N VAL A 189 -2.80 -12.45 -11.94
CA VAL A 189 -3.54 -12.04 -10.75
C VAL A 189 -3.06 -10.64 -10.33
N HIS A 190 -4.00 -9.76 -10.02
CA HIS A 190 -3.77 -8.35 -9.66
C HIS A 190 -4.54 -8.00 -8.38
N PHE A 191 -3.88 -7.31 -7.47
CA PHE A 191 -4.48 -6.77 -6.25
C PHE A 191 -4.15 -5.28 -6.14
N ASP A 192 -5.16 -4.48 -5.88
CA ASP A 192 -5.03 -3.09 -5.45
C ASP A 192 -6.06 -2.79 -4.35
N ARG A 193 -6.22 -1.53 -3.97
CA ARG A 193 -7.09 -1.13 -2.85
C ARG A 193 -8.59 -1.30 -3.12
N SER A 194 -8.96 -1.59 -4.36
CA SER A 194 -10.33 -1.94 -4.78
C SER A 194 -10.58 -3.46 -4.84
N GLY A 195 -9.59 -4.29 -4.51
CA GLY A 195 -9.72 -5.75 -4.38
C GLY A 195 -8.90 -6.55 -5.40
N ALA A 196 -9.32 -7.80 -5.66
CA ALA A 196 -8.67 -8.68 -6.63
C ALA A 196 -9.18 -8.50 -8.07
N GLN A 197 -8.35 -8.85 -9.05
CA GLN A 197 -8.70 -9.09 -10.45
C GLN A 197 -7.85 -10.26 -10.96
N ILE A 198 -8.46 -11.17 -11.72
CA ILE A 198 -7.76 -12.25 -12.42
C ILE A 198 -8.03 -12.17 -13.93
N SER A 199 -7.05 -12.49 -14.76
CA SER A 199 -7.24 -12.59 -16.21
C SER A 199 -7.88 -13.93 -16.57
N PRO A 200 -8.57 -14.03 -17.73
CA PRO A 200 -8.77 -15.30 -18.42
C PRO A 200 -7.42 -16.02 -18.62
N PRO A 201 -7.41 -17.36 -18.73
CA PRO A 201 -6.20 -18.10 -19.05
C PRO A 201 -5.81 -17.85 -20.52
N PHE A 202 -4.52 -17.64 -20.77
CA PHE A 202 -3.96 -17.61 -22.12
C PHE A 202 -2.95 -18.73 -22.30
N ASN A 203 -2.89 -19.33 -23.49
CA ASN A 203 -1.97 -20.43 -23.76
C ASN A 203 -0.55 -19.88 -24.03
N ILE A 204 0.44 -20.31 -23.25
CA ILE A 204 1.81 -19.77 -23.28
C ILE A 204 2.63 -20.22 -24.49
N HIS A 205 2.21 -21.28 -25.18
CA HIS A 205 2.84 -21.75 -26.42
C HIS A 205 2.29 -21.03 -27.65
N ASN A 206 1.02 -20.65 -27.62
CA ASN A 206 0.37 -19.87 -28.68
C ASN A 206 0.70 -18.37 -28.58
N TYR A 207 0.94 -17.87 -27.36
CA TYR A 207 1.22 -16.45 -27.07
C TYR A 207 2.48 -16.26 -26.20
N PRO A 208 3.66 -16.78 -26.61
CA PRO A 208 4.89 -16.69 -25.82
C PRO A 208 5.38 -15.24 -25.65
N GLU A 209 5.11 -14.36 -26.60
CA GLU A 209 5.39 -12.92 -26.51
C GLU A 209 4.61 -12.26 -25.36
N THR A 210 3.36 -12.67 -25.14
CA THR A 210 2.53 -12.21 -24.01
C THR A 210 3.11 -12.65 -22.66
N LEU A 211 3.55 -13.92 -22.53
CA LEU A 211 4.23 -14.39 -21.32
C LEU A 211 5.50 -13.57 -21.05
N VAL A 212 6.34 -13.34 -22.06
CA VAL A 212 7.58 -12.56 -21.89
C VAL A 212 7.27 -11.12 -21.46
N ARG A 213 6.30 -10.44 -22.08
CA ARG A 213 5.87 -9.08 -21.70
C ARG A 213 5.41 -9.02 -20.23
N LEU A 214 4.58 -9.98 -19.79
CA LEU A 214 4.13 -10.06 -18.40
C LEU A 214 5.29 -10.24 -17.43
N VAL A 215 6.19 -11.20 -17.69
CA VAL A 215 7.36 -11.47 -16.84
C VAL A 215 8.29 -10.26 -16.77
N VAL A 216 8.43 -9.50 -17.85
CA VAL A 216 9.24 -8.26 -17.90
C VAL A 216 8.61 -7.15 -17.06
N GLY A 217 7.30 -6.92 -17.16
CA GLY A 217 6.61 -5.98 -16.28
C GLY A 217 6.73 -6.37 -14.80
N LEU A 218 6.53 -7.64 -14.49
CA LEU A 218 6.62 -8.22 -13.14
C LEU A 218 8.05 -8.26 -12.55
N SER A 219 9.07 -8.06 -13.38
CA SER A 219 10.48 -8.02 -12.96
C SER A 219 11.17 -6.70 -13.29
N SER A 220 10.42 -5.66 -13.64
CA SER A 220 10.98 -4.39 -14.10
C SER A 220 11.93 -3.75 -13.09
N VAL A 221 12.99 -3.13 -13.60
CA VAL A 221 13.91 -2.29 -12.82
C VAL A 221 13.32 -0.90 -12.54
N ASP A 222 12.30 -0.49 -13.30
CA ASP A 222 11.43 0.63 -12.94
C ASP A 222 10.45 0.14 -11.84
N GLU A 223 10.58 0.72 -10.65
CA GLU A 223 9.84 0.30 -9.46
C GLU A 223 8.35 0.69 -9.55
N CYS A 224 7.98 1.70 -10.35
CA CYS A 224 6.59 2.05 -10.62
C CYS A 224 5.85 0.98 -11.44
N LEU A 225 6.54 0.26 -12.33
CA LEU A 225 5.94 -0.80 -13.15
C LEU A 225 5.66 -2.10 -12.37
N VAL A 226 6.37 -2.33 -11.27
CA VAL A 226 6.03 -3.39 -10.30
C VAL A 226 5.03 -2.91 -9.24
N GLY A 227 4.64 -1.63 -9.24
CA GLY A 227 3.58 -1.08 -8.41
C GLY A 227 4.04 -0.45 -7.10
N LEU A 228 5.27 0.06 -7.03
CA LEU A 228 5.78 0.87 -5.93
C LEU A 228 5.68 2.37 -6.24
N ASP A 229 5.44 3.17 -5.20
CA ASP A 229 5.69 4.61 -5.20
C ASP A 229 7.19 4.87 -4.97
N ASP A 230 7.85 5.41 -6.00
CA ASP A 230 9.30 5.70 -6.03
C ASP A 230 9.68 7.01 -5.34
N SER A 231 8.68 7.79 -4.89
CA SER A 231 8.88 8.96 -4.04
C SER A 231 9.12 8.59 -2.57
N VAL A 232 8.85 7.35 -2.16
CA VAL A 232 9.29 6.77 -0.88
C VAL A 232 10.46 5.83 -1.14
N ARG A 233 11.63 6.20 -0.63
CA ARG A 233 12.88 5.44 -0.75
C ARG A 233 13.36 5.02 0.62
N ARG A 234 13.81 3.78 0.76
CA ARG A 234 14.42 3.22 1.97
C ARG A 234 15.91 3.58 1.99
N ALA A 235 16.51 3.53 3.18
CA ALA A 235 17.94 3.73 3.33
C ALA A 235 18.73 2.75 2.45
N ASP A 236 19.78 3.25 1.80
CA ASP A 236 20.78 2.41 1.17
C ASP A 236 21.59 1.64 2.23
N LEU A 237 22.18 0.52 1.84
CA LEU A 237 22.99 -0.34 2.72
C LEU A 237 24.31 0.33 3.19
N ALA A 238 24.50 1.61 2.90
CA ALA A 238 25.73 2.39 3.09
C ALA A 238 25.78 3.14 4.44
N GLY A 239 24.99 2.74 5.44
CA GLY A 239 25.19 3.13 6.84
C GLY A 239 24.76 4.56 7.21
N GLY A 240 23.82 5.16 6.47
CA GLY A 240 23.15 6.39 6.89
C GLY A 240 22.34 6.20 8.18
N THR A 241 22.14 7.29 8.93
CA THR A 241 21.32 7.31 10.17
C THR A 241 19.82 7.50 9.92
N THR A 242 19.41 7.74 8.68
CA THR A 242 18.01 7.92 8.28
C THR A 242 17.39 6.58 7.87
N ASN A 243 16.08 6.41 8.03
CA ASN A 243 15.38 5.19 7.58
C ASN A 243 15.07 5.20 6.06
N GLY A 244 15.43 6.29 5.38
CA GLY A 244 15.13 6.53 3.97
C GLY A 244 14.80 7.99 3.70
N THR A 245 14.28 8.30 2.51
CA THR A 245 13.80 9.63 2.13
C THR A 245 12.41 9.56 1.51
N LEU A 246 11.59 10.57 1.80
CA LEU A 246 10.26 10.76 1.21
C LEU A 246 10.23 12.09 0.46
N LYS A 247 10.01 12.05 -0.86
CA LYS A 247 9.85 13.24 -1.70
C LYS A 247 8.38 13.67 -1.72
N THR A 248 8.12 14.93 -1.32
CA THR A 248 6.76 15.48 -1.22
C THR A 248 6.76 17.01 -1.32
N MET A 249 5.59 17.60 -1.56
CA MET A 249 5.41 19.06 -1.61
C MET A 249 5.68 19.71 -0.24
N SER A 250 6.61 20.65 -0.21
CA SER A 250 6.99 21.45 0.96
C SER A 250 5.96 22.54 1.31
N PRO A 251 6.07 23.19 2.50
CA PRO A 251 5.26 24.35 2.84
C PRO A 251 5.35 25.51 1.82
N GLY A 252 6.46 25.60 1.08
CA GLY A 252 6.67 26.61 0.03
C GLY A 252 6.08 26.25 -1.34
N GLY A 253 5.49 25.07 -1.49
CA GLY A 253 4.94 24.58 -2.77
C GLY A 253 5.95 23.89 -3.69
N GLU A 254 7.23 23.78 -3.29
CA GLU A 254 8.27 23.06 -4.03
C GLU A 254 8.35 21.59 -3.59
N VAL A 255 8.57 20.66 -4.52
CA VAL A 255 8.63 19.22 -4.20
C VAL A 255 10.08 18.79 -3.91
N LYS A 256 10.41 18.58 -2.64
CA LYS A 256 11.77 18.23 -2.16
C LYS A 256 11.80 16.95 -1.32
N PRO A 257 12.96 16.29 -1.13
CA PRO A 257 13.08 15.14 -0.23
C PRO A 257 13.12 15.58 1.23
N TYR A 258 12.54 14.73 2.09
CA TYR A 258 12.60 14.80 3.54
C TYR A 258 13.18 13.49 4.08
N ASP A 259 13.95 13.53 5.16
CA ASP A 259 14.51 12.34 5.79
C ASP A 259 13.42 11.60 6.57
N ILE A 260 13.26 10.30 6.35
CA ILE A 260 12.33 9.47 7.13
C ILE A 260 12.98 9.19 8.49
N VAL A 261 12.37 9.76 9.55
CA VAL A 261 12.75 9.50 10.94
C VAL A 261 12.22 8.14 11.36
N GLU A 262 10.92 7.91 11.18
CA GLU A 262 10.24 6.66 11.51
C GLU A 262 8.95 6.49 10.72
N GLU A 263 8.54 5.23 10.54
CA GLU A 263 7.23 4.85 10.05
C GLU A 263 6.30 4.72 11.26
N LEU A 264 5.25 5.54 11.30
CA LEU A 264 4.33 5.60 12.44
C LEU A 264 3.29 4.47 12.32
N PRO A 265 3.07 3.67 13.38
CA PRO A 265 2.14 2.55 13.33
C PRO A 265 0.71 3.04 13.11
N THR A 266 0.00 2.40 12.17
CA THR A 266 -1.42 2.64 11.92
C THR A 266 -2.22 1.37 12.21
N ASN A 267 -3.46 1.53 12.68
CA ASN A 267 -4.39 0.40 12.88
C ASN A 267 -5.18 0.06 11.61
N ALA A 268 -4.75 0.55 10.44
CA ALA A 268 -5.45 0.32 9.17
C ALA A 268 -5.15 -1.08 8.64
N ASP A 269 -6.16 -1.75 8.08
CA ASP A 269 -5.94 -2.97 7.28
C ASP A 269 -5.04 -2.58 6.08
N PRO A 270 -3.83 -3.18 5.95
CA PRO A 270 -2.89 -2.83 4.89
C PRO A 270 -3.26 -3.46 3.55
N PHE A 271 -4.39 -4.16 3.44
CA PHE A 271 -4.89 -4.79 2.21
C PHE A 271 -6.24 -4.19 1.78
N ARG A 272 -7.20 -4.03 2.70
CA ARG A 272 -8.55 -3.49 2.43
C ARG A 272 -8.79 -2.12 3.07
N GLY A 273 -9.71 -1.33 2.49
CA GLY A 273 -10.12 -0.04 3.07
C GLY A 273 -9.18 1.11 2.75
N ARG A 274 -8.74 1.87 3.78
CA ARG A 274 -7.93 3.09 3.63
C ARG A 274 -6.44 2.83 3.36
N ALA A 275 -5.91 1.68 3.80
CA ALA A 275 -4.49 1.32 3.71
C ALA A 275 -3.53 2.45 4.15
N THR A 276 -3.88 3.14 5.25
CA THR A 276 -3.20 4.35 5.71
C THR A 276 -1.76 4.04 6.13
N SER A 277 -0.80 4.78 5.55
CA SER A 277 0.62 4.74 5.94
C SER A 277 1.04 6.13 6.40
N CYS A 278 1.75 6.21 7.52
CA CYS A 278 2.19 7.47 8.10
C CYS A 278 3.70 7.46 8.34
N TRP A 279 4.39 8.55 8.01
CA TRP A 279 5.82 8.71 8.26
C TRP A 279 6.07 10.01 9.00
N ARG A 280 6.85 9.94 10.07
CA ARG A 280 7.47 11.13 10.65
C ARG A 280 8.71 11.45 9.82
N VAL A 281 8.72 12.63 9.23
CA VAL A 281 9.78 13.08 8.32
C VAL A 281 10.41 14.37 8.85
N LYS A 282 11.68 14.57 8.54
CA LYS A 282 12.45 15.74 8.94
C LYS A 282 12.95 16.49 7.71
N ASP A 283 12.83 17.81 7.73
CA ASP A 283 13.42 18.67 6.72
C ASP A 283 14.95 18.75 6.96
N PRO A 284 15.80 18.31 6.00
CA PRO A 284 17.25 18.36 6.18
C PRO A 284 17.80 19.80 6.24
N GLU A 285 17.06 20.80 5.75
CA GLU A 285 17.50 22.20 5.71
C GLU A 285 17.11 22.97 6.98
N THR A 286 15.86 22.79 7.44
CA THR A 286 15.29 23.56 8.56
C THR A 286 15.28 22.79 9.89
N ALA A 287 15.52 21.47 9.84
CA ALA A 287 15.37 20.53 10.94
C ALA A 287 13.95 20.43 11.56
N GLU A 288 12.94 21.11 11.02
CA GLU A 288 11.53 20.95 11.44
C GLU A 288 11.01 19.57 11.01
N GLU A 289 10.10 19.03 11.81
CA GLU A 289 9.54 17.70 11.60
C GLU A 289 8.03 17.74 11.31
N TYR A 290 7.61 16.85 10.42
CA TYR A 290 6.25 16.75 9.90
C TYR A 290 5.76 15.30 9.95
N VAL A 291 4.45 15.11 9.85
CA VAL A 291 3.85 13.82 9.54
C VAL A 291 3.39 13.85 8.09
N VAL A 292 3.80 12.87 7.29
CA VAL A 292 3.24 12.60 5.97
C VAL A 292 2.31 11.40 6.07
N LYS A 293 1.08 11.55 5.60
CA LYS A 293 0.03 10.53 5.61
C LYS A 293 -0.35 10.20 4.16
N ASP A 294 -0.21 8.94 3.78
CA ASP A 294 -0.77 8.39 2.55
C ASP A 294 -2.05 7.60 2.87
N SER A 295 -3.10 7.78 2.07
CA SER A 295 -4.37 7.07 2.25
C SER A 295 -5.11 6.86 0.92
N TRP A 296 -6.04 5.89 0.91
CA TRP A 296 -6.90 5.57 -0.23
C TRP A 296 -8.38 5.75 0.10
N GLN A 297 -9.01 6.73 -0.54
CA GLN A 297 -10.42 7.07 -0.35
C GLN A 297 -11.22 6.69 -1.61
N THR A 298 -12.50 6.38 -1.46
CA THR A 298 -13.38 6.13 -2.61
C THR A 298 -13.84 7.46 -3.22
N GLU A 299 -14.08 7.49 -4.53
CA GLU A 299 -14.41 8.74 -5.26
C GLU A 299 -15.76 9.36 -4.88
N ASP A 300 -16.61 8.64 -4.14
CA ASP A 300 -17.91 9.06 -3.62
C ASP A 300 -17.85 9.74 -2.24
N VAL A 301 -16.67 9.86 -1.63
CA VAL A 301 -16.47 10.44 -0.27
C VAL A 301 -15.72 11.77 -0.35
N VAL A 302 -16.12 12.75 0.47
CA VAL A 302 -15.40 14.03 0.62
C VAL A 302 -13.99 13.76 1.16
N PRO A 303 -12.91 14.11 0.42
CA PRO A 303 -11.57 13.77 0.86
C PRO A 303 -11.13 14.49 2.13
N GLU A 304 -10.38 13.80 3.00
CA GLU A 304 -9.87 14.36 4.28
C GLU A 304 -9.17 15.72 4.08
N ARG A 305 -8.34 15.85 3.03
CA ARG A 305 -7.66 17.10 2.66
C ARG A 305 -8.59 18.30 2.45
N GLU A 306 -9.85 18.09 2.05
CA GLU A 306 -10.84 19.17 1.92
C GLU A 306 -11.43 19.54 3.29
N LEU A 307 -11.66 18.56 4.17
CA LEU A 307 -12.06 18.81 5.56
C LEU A 307 -10.96 19.55 6.35
N LEU A 308 -9.69 19.16 6.13
CA LEU A 308 -8.51 19.81 6.72
C LEU A 308 -8.32 21.26 6.28
N LYS A 309 -8.83 21.66 5.10
CA LYS A 309 -8.85 23.07 4.68
C LYS A 309 -9.87 23.88 5.47
N LEU A 310 -11.01 23.30 5.82
CA LEU A 310 -12.07 23.96 6.61
C LEU A 310 -11.65 24.20 8.07
N VAL A 311 -10.85 23.31 8.66
CA VAL A 311 -10.39 23.40 10.06
C VAL A 311 -9.01 24.07 10.22
N LYS A 312 -8.47 24.65 9.14
CA LYS A 312 -7.16 25.31 9.17
C LYS A 312 -7.19 26.54 10.09
N GLY A 313 -6.28 26.56 11.06
CA GLY A 313 -6.20 27.58 12.10
C GLY A 313 -7.08 27.34 13.33
N VAL A 314 -7.92 26.30 13.36
CA VAL A 314 -8.72 25.96 14.55
C VAL A 314 -7.81 25.40 15.65
N PRO A 315 -7.78 26.01 16.86
CA PRO A 315 -6.96 25.50 17.97
C PRO A 315 -7.36 24.07 18.37
N GLY A 316 -6.38 23.25 18.75
CA GLY A 316 -6.59 21.87 19.15
C GLY A 316 -7.01 20.92 18.02
N VAL A 317 -6.85 21.35 16.75
CA VAL A 317 -7.05 20.50 15.56
C VAL A 317 -5.75 20.42 14.77
N VAL A 318 -5.47 19.24 14.21
CA VAL A 318 -4.31 18.99 13.35
C VAL A 318 -4.22 19.98 12.19
N GLN A 319 -3.03 20.54 11.99
CA GLN A 319 -2.80 21.55 10.96
C GLN A 319 -2.12 20.94 9.73
N MET A 320 -2.86 20.92 8.61
CA MET A 320 -2.34 20.54 7.29
C MET A 320 -1.37 21.61 6.76
N VAL A 321 -0.26 21.13 6.21
CA VAL A 321 0.84 21.91 5.65
C VAL A 321 0.76 21.94 4.13
N SER A 322 0.57 20.77 3.49
CA SER A 322 0.44 20.61 2.04
C SER A 322 -0.38 19.34 1.70
N ASP A 323 -1.03 19.30 0.53
CA ASP A 323 -1.71 18.12 -0.02
C ASP A 323 -1.31 17.84 -1.48
N GLU A 324 -1.10 16.57 -1.83
CA GLU A 324 -0.84 16.11 -3.21
C GLU A 324 -2.03 15.36 -3.80
N LEU A 325 -2.39 15.76 -5.02
CA LEU A 325 -3.37 15.11 -5.88
C LEU A 325 -2.70 14.26 -6.97
N GLY A 326 -3.46 13.34 -7.58
CA GLY A 326 -2.99 12.59 -8.75
C GLY A 326 -1.97 11.48 -8.45
N ARG A 327 -1.89 11.04 -7.18
CA ARG A 327 -1.00 9.96 -6.70
C ARG A 327 -1.31 8.57 -7.30
N GLY A 328 -2.38 8.45 -8.08
CA GLY A 328 -2.85 7.23 -8.73
C GLY A 328 -4.29 6.88 -8.32
N GLU A 329 -5.00 6.19 -9.20
CA GLU A 329 -6.37 5.70 -8.96
C GLU A 329 -6.46 4.24 -9.39
N THR A 330 -7.23 3.42 -8.67
CA THR A 330 -7.27 1.97 -8.93
C THR A 330 -7.83 1.62 -10.31
N LYS A 331 -8.73 2.44 -10.87
CA LYS A 331 -9.19 2.28 -12.26
C LYS A 331 -8.07 2.39 -13.31
N ASP A 332 -7.00 3.15 -13.04
CA ASP A 332 -5.84 3.28 -13.95
C ASP A 332 -4.93 2.04 -13.93
N PHE A 333 -5.05 1.17 -12.93
CA PHE A 333 -4.24 -0.06 -12.82
C PHE A 333 -4.94 -1.32 -13.38
N ARG A 334 -6.23 -1.22 -13.69
CA ARG A 334 -7.12 -2.33 -14.05
C ARG A 334 -7.44 -2.36 -15.53
N CYS A 335 -7.92 -3.51 -16.02
CA CYS A 335 -8.39 -3.61 -17.39
C CYS A 335 -9.68 -2.79 -17.60
N PRO A 336 -9.81 -1.96 -18.65
CA PRO A 336 -11.01 -1.15 -18.92
C PRO A 336 -12.33 -1.94 -18.92
N SER A 337 -12.33 -3.20 -19.35
CA SER A 337 -13.52 -4.08 -19.35
C SER A 337 -14.03 -4.44 -17.95
N THR A 338 -13.26 -4.15 -16.90
CA THR A 338 -13.56 -4.50 -15.51
C THR A 338 -13.75 -3.31 -14.59
N VAL A 339 -13.52 -2.06 -15.06
CA VAL A 339 -13.56 -0.86 -14.21
C VAL A 339 -14.90 -0.70 -13.49
N LEU A 340 -16.01 -1.01 -14.16
CA LEU A 340 -17.38 -0.90 -13.59
C LEU A 340 -17.72 -1.99 -12.56
N GLN A 341 -16.85 -2.99 -12.35
CA GLN A 341 -17.08 -4.09 -11.40
C GLN A 341 -16.57 -3.77 -9.98
N TYR A 342 -15.87 -2.64 -9.79
CA TYR A 342 -15.22 -2.27 -8.54
C TYR A 342 -15.45 -0.79 -8.22
N LYS A 343 -15.49 -0.43 -6.93
CA LYS A 343 -15.44 0.98 -6.53
C LYS A 343 -14.03 1.52 -6.75
N ASN A 344 -13.89 2.56 -7.57
CA ASN A 344 -12.62 3.26 -7.75
C ASN A 344 -12.13 3.88 -6.44
N ARG A 345 -10.82 3.87 -6.22
CA ARG A 345 -10.17 4.53 -5.09
C ARG A 345 -9.03 5.42 -5.57
N ILE A 346 -8.93 6.58 -4.95
CA ILE A 346 -7.96 7.63 -5.24
C ILE A 346 -6.93 7.65 -4.11
N ALA A 347 -5.65 7.59 -4.46
CA ALA A 347 -4.56 7.81 -3.53
C ALA A 347 -4.40 9.30 -3.23
N SER A 348 -4.15 9.65 -1.97
CA SER A 348 -3.80 10.99 -1.53
C SER A 348 -2.56 10.95 -0.64
N ARG A 349 -1.79 12.05 -0.65
CA ARG A 349 -0.69 12.30 0.29
C ARG A 349 -0.90 13.65 0.95
N ILE A 350 -0.81 13.71 2.27
CA ILE A 350 -1.05 14.91 3.07
C ILE A 350 0.13 15.11 4.02
N MET A 351 0.73 16.30 4.04
CA MET A 351 1.69 16.71 5.07
C MET A 351 0.97 17.48 6.18
N MET A 352 1.30 17.17 7.42
CA MET A 352 0.73 17.75 8.64
C MET A 352 1.85 18.17 9.60
N LYS A 353 1.57 19.14 10.48
CA LYS A 353 2.48 19.44 11.60
C LYS A 353 2.65 18.22 12.52
N LEU A 354 3.86 18.01 13.03
CA LEU A 354 4.10 17.03 14.09
C LEU A 354 3.65 17.58 15.46
N TYR A 355 2.97 16.73 16.23
CA TYR A 355 2.51 16.99 17.60
C TYR A 355 3.15 16.00 18.59
N GLY A 356 2.69 15.98 19.84
CA GLY A 356 3.09 14.98 20.82
C GLY A 356 2.54 13.59 20.52
N LYS A 357 2.80 12.66 21.44
CA LYS A 357 2.31 11.27 21.35
C LYS A 357 0.79 11.20 21.56
N SER A 358 0.20 10.03 21.26
CA SER A 358 -1.17 9.68 21.69
C SER A 358 -1.39 10.00 23.17
N ILE A 359 -2.61 10.40 23.52
CA ILE A 359 -2.97 10.88 24.86
C ILE A 359 -2.63 9.90 26.00
N VAL A 360 -2.58 8.59 25.72
CA VAL A 360 -2.20 7.53 26.69
C VAL A 360 -0.75 7.61 27.16
N PHE A 361 0.10 8.42 26.52
CA PHE A 361 1.50 8.65 26.89
C PHE A 361 1.68 9.93 27.73
N PHE A 362 0.63 10.40 28.39
CA PHE A 362 0.66 11.53 29.31
C PHE A 362 1.65 11.28 30.48
N LYS A 363 2.24 12.37 30.98
CA LYS A 363 3.21 12.36 32.09
C LYS A 363 2.57 12.65 33.46
N SER A 364 1.36 13.22 33.48
CA SER A 364 0.60 13.53 34.71
C SER A 364 -0.89 13.71 34.44
N LEU A 365 -1.74 13.45 35.45
CA LEU A 365 -3.19 13.61 35.34
C LEU A 365 -3.59 15.03 34.87
N LEU A 366 -2.84 16.05 35.28
CA LEU A 366 -3.06 17.43 34.81
C LEU A 366 -2.81 17.59 33.30
N GLN A 367 -1.81 16.90 32.75
CA GLN A 367 -1.57 16.90 31.30
C GLN A 367 -2.71 16.19 30.57
N PHE A 368 -3.13 15.01 31.05
CA PHE A 368 -4.26 14.27 30.47
C PHE A 368 -5.55 15.10 30.46
N LEU A 369 -5.96 15.63 31.62
CA LEU A 369 -7.17 16.46 31.73
C LEU A 369 -7.08 17.75 30.91
N SER A 370 -5.90 18.35 30.80
CA SER A 370 -5.70 19.53 29.95
C SER A 370 -5.84 19.19 28.47
N ALA A 371 -5.33 18.03 28.04
CA ALA A 371 -5.44 17.55 26.67
C ALA A 371 -6.88 17.17 26.31
N ILE A 372 -7.60 16.42 27.16
CA ILE A 372 -9.03 16.13 26.99
C ILE A 372 -9.84 17.42 26.86
N ARG A 373 -9.63 18.38 27.77
CA ARG A 373 -10.34 19.67 27.76
C ARG A 373 -10.11 20.46 26.47
N ASP A 374 -8.87 20.51 25.98
CA ASP A 374 -8.54 21.22 24.74
C ASP A 374 -9.10 20.49 23.50
N ALA A 375 -9.07 19.15 23.49
CA ALA A 375 -9.61 18.31 22.42
C ALA A 375 -11.14 18.33 22.34
N VAL A 376 -11.86 18.31 23.47
CA VAL A 376 -13.32 18.51 23.49
C VAL A 376 -13.68 19.91 23.02
N ALA A 377 -12.92 20.94 23.41
CA ALA A 377 -13.12 22.29 22.91
C ALA A 377 -12.82 22.40 21.40
N ALA A 378 -11.89 21.60 20.88
CA ALA A 378 -11.61 21.51 19.43
C ALA A 378 -12.75 20.81 18.68
N HIS A 379 -13.31 19.73 19.24
CA HIS A 379 -14.52 19.08 18.73
C HIS A 379 -15.71 20.05 18.64
N GLN A 380 -15.95 20.82 19.71
CA GLN A 380 -16.98 21.87 19.72
C GLN A 380 -16.74 22.94 18.65
N ARG A 381 -15.48 23.36 18.43
CA ARG A 381 -15.14 24.33 17.38
C ARG A 381 -15.43 23.80 15.98
N ILE A 382 -15.06 22.55 15.67
CA ILE A 382 -15.33 21.98 14.33
C ILE A 382 -16.80 21.60 14.12
N GLY A 383 -17.55 21.34 15.20
CA GLY A 383 -18.99 21.05 15.15
C GLY A 383 -19.89 22.28 15.03
N ALA A 384 -19.38 23.50 15.26
CA ALA A 384 -20.14 24.75 15.24
C ALA A 384 -20.75 25.08 13.85
N ASP A 385 -21.74 25.97 13.79
CA ASP A 385 -22.58 26.21 12.60
C ASP A 385 -21.82 26.69 11.33
N ASP A 386 -20.62 27.22 11.49
CA ASP A 386 -19.73 27.60 10.38
C ASP A 386 -18.98 26.37 9.79
N ILE A 387 -18.43 25.50 10.64
CA ILE A 387 -17.61 24.35 10.22
C ILE A 387 -18.44 23.07 10.06
N ARG A 388 -19.37 22.76 10.96
CA ARG A 388 -20.35 21.64 10.94
C ARG A 388 -19.74 20.28 10.57
N ILE A 389 -18.62 19.92 11.18
CA ILE A 389 -17.96 18.62 11.04
C ILE A 389 -18.18 17.78 12.31
N LEU A 390 -18.75 16.59 12.13
CA LEU A 390 -18.73 15.51 13.12
C LEU A 390 -17.49 14.64 12.90
N HIS A 391 -16.79 14.24 13.96
CA HIS A 391 -15.52 13.50 13.84
C HIS A 391 -15.74 12.00 13.64
N ARG A 392 -16.69 11.40 14.37
CA ARG A 392 -17.11 9.99 14.27
C ARG A 392 -16.03 8.91 14.46
N ASP A 393 -14.84 9.28 14.91
CA ASP A 393 -13.72 8.36 15.18
C ASP A 393 -12.87 8.85 16.36
N ILE A 394 -13.52 9.41 17.38
CA ILE A 394 -12.86 9.80 18.62
C ILE A 394 -12.32 8.53 19.30
N SER A 395 -11.00 8.46 19.43
CA SER A 395 -10.30 7.33 20.06
C SER A 395 -8.96 7.82 20.62
N HIS A 396 -8.34 7.01 21.49
CA HIS A 396 -7.05 7.37 22.09
C HIS A 396 -5.92 7.54 21.06
N ASN A 397 -6.06 6.98 19.85
CA ASN A 397 -5.09 7.18 18.76
C ASN A 397 -5.31 8.51 18.02
N ASN A 398 -6.54 9.05 18.06
CA ASN A 398 -6.94 10.25 17.33
C ASN A 398 -6.94 11.51 18.22
N VAL A 399 -6.59 11.38 19.50
CA VAL A 399 -6.25 12.50 20.39
C VAL A 399 -4.76 12.45 20.72
N LEU A 400 -4.01 13.45 20.27
CA LEU A 400 -2.59 13.62 20.58
C LEU A 400 -2.38 14.67 21.69
N LEU A 401 -1.28 14.55 22.41
CA LEU A 401 -0.77 15.60 23.29
C LEU A 401 -0.19 16.76 22.46
N GLY A 402 -0.30 17.97 22.97
CA GLY A 402 0.44 19.13 22.46
C GLY A 402 1.96 18.96 22.60
N LYS A 403 2.74 19.81 21.90
CA LYS A 403 4.19 19.94 22.15
C LYS A 403 4.40 20.38 23.62
N ASP A 404 5.54 20.02 24.23
CA ASP A 404 5.84 20.43 25.62
C ASP A 404 5.80 21.99 25.71
N GLY A 405 5.00 22.52 26.64
CA GLY A 405 4.75 23.97 26.76
C GLY A 405 3.67 24.56 25.85
N ALA A 406 2.87 23.74 25.15
CA ALA A 406 1.76 24.22 24.31
C ALA A 406 0.75 25.10 25.09
N PRO A 407 0.22 26.17 24.46
CA PRO A 407 -0.72 27.09 25.09
C PRO A 407 -2.10 26.45 25.32
N GLU A 408 -2.92 27.12 26.14
CA GLU A 408 -4.35 26.83 26.31
C GLU A 408 -5.04 26.76 24.93
N GLY A 409 -5.64 25.61 24.62
CA GLY A 409 -6.29 25.33 23.34
C GLY A 409 -5.54 24.32 22.47
N ASP A 410 -4.23 24.15 22.65
CA ASP A 410 -3.37 23.26 21.86
C ASP A 410 -2.66 22.16 22.69
N ARG A 411 -3.01 21.97 23.97
CA ARG A 411 -2.42 20.89 24.81
C ARG A 411 -2.97 19.51 24.49
N GLY A 412 -4.12 19.45 23.81
CA GLY A 412 -4.68 18.26 23.20
C GLY A 412 -5.11 18.58 21.77
N VAL A 413 -4.82 17.67 20.84
CA VAL A 413 -4.99 17.91 19.41
C VAL A 413 -5.72 16.73 18.77
N LEU A 414 -6.86 17.03 18.12
CA LEU A 414 -7.62 16.08 17.32
C LEU A 414 -6.97 15.86 15.95
N ILE A 415 -6.86 14.60 15.56
CA ILE A 415 -6.29 14.15 14.28
C ILE A 415 -7.23 13.15 13.58
N ASP A 416 -6.93 12.84 12.31
CA ASP A 416 -7.66 11.87 11.45
C ASP A 416 -9.14 12.23 11.19
N LEU A 417 -9.37 13.05 10.15
CA LEU A 417 -10.72 13.40 9.68
C LEU A 417 -11.21 12.48 8.54
N ASP A 418 -10.52 11.36 8.25
CA ASP A 418 -10.92 10.41 7.19
C ASP A 418 -12.35 9.84 7.37
N LEU A 419 -12.80 9.67 8.62
CA LEU A 419 -14.15 9.19 8.93
C LEU A 419 -15.12 10.30 9.31
N ALA A 420 -14.69 11.56 9.28
CA ALA A 420 -15.52 12.69 9.63
C ALA A 420 -16.66 12.91 8.62
N PHE A 421 -17.68 13.65 9.03
CA PHE A 421 -18.83 14.00 8.21
C PHE A 421 -19.09 15.50 8.28
N LYS A 422 -19.05 16.17 7.11
CA LYS A 422 -19.44 17.57 6.95
C LYS A 422 -20.95 17.64 6.68
N ALA A 423 -21.69 18.18 7.63
CA ALA A 423 -23.13 18.36 7.51
C ALA A 423 -23.49 19.54 6.58
N THR A 424 -24.61 19.39 5.87
CA THR A 424 -25.25 20.43 5.06
C THR A 424 -26.70 20.62 5.53
N ASP A 425 -27.44 21.56 4.93
CA ASP A 425 -28.85 21.78 5.29
C ASP A 425 -29.77 20.67 4.74
N GLU A 426 -29.41 20.10 3.60
CA GLU A 426 -30.07 18.94 3.01
C GLU A 426 -29.75 17.64 3.75
N ASN A 427 -28.55 17.54 4.34
CA ASN A 427 -28.08 16.38 5.06
C ASN A 427 -27.41 16.77 6.40
N PRO A 428 -28.20 17.11 7.43
CA PRO A 428 -27.68 17.64 8.69
C PRO A 428 -27.04 16.59 9.60
N LEU A 429 -27.42 15.32 9.47
CA LEU A 429 -26.94 14.22 10.31
C LEU A 429 -26.81 12.93 9.49
N PRO A 430 -25.65 12.25 9.51
CA PRO A 430 -25.46 10.99 8.82
C PRO A 430 -26.15 9.83 9.57
N LEU A 431 -26.38 8.72 8.87
CA LEU A 431 -26.69 7.46 9.54
C LEU A 431 -25.48 6.99 10.37
N ALA A 432 -25.75 6.54 11.58
CA ALA A 432 -24.77 5.85 12.41
C ALA A 432 -24.40 4.51 11.78
N ASN A 433 -23.12 4.13 11.91
CA ASN A 433 -22.61 2.89 11.35
C ASN A 433 -21.60 2.26 12.33
N TYR A 434 -22.05 1.24 13.07
CA TYR A 434 -21.24 0.50 14.03
C TYR A 434 -19.99 -0.20 13.43
N HIS A 435 -19.83 -0.24 12.10
CA HIS A 435 -18.61 -0.69 11.44
C HIS A 435 -17.52 0.39 11.31
N LEU A 436 -17.78 1.66 11.66
CA LEU A 436 -16.82 2.76 11.57
C LEU A 436 -16.11 3.02 12.90
N GLY A 437 -14.78 3.03 12.90
CA GLY A 437 -13.96 3.29 14.08
C GLY A 437 -13.88 2.12 15.09
N PRO A 438 -13.08 2.24 16.17
CA PRO A 438 -12.93 1.18 17.15
C PRO A 438 -14.15 1.10 18.09
N ARG A 439 -14.81 -0.07 18.09
CA ARG A 439 -16.04 -0.32 18.88
C ARG A 439 -15.94 -0.07 20.39
N LEU A 440 -14.73 -0.05 20.95
CA LEU A 440 -14.50 0.25 22.36
C LEU A 440 -14.83 1.71 22.72
N PHE A 441 -14.76 2.63 21.76
CA PHE A 441 -15.04 4.06 21.97
C PHE A 441 -16.37 4.51 21.35
N GLN A 442 -17.04 3.66 20.57
CA GLN A 442 -18.34 4.02 19.99
C GLN A 442 -19.41 4.22 21.08
N SER A 443 -20.26 5.23 20.88
CA SER A 443 -21.44 5.41 21.73
C SER A 443 -22.37 4.21 21.71
N ARG A 444 -23.19 4.08 22.74
CA ARG A 444 -24.26 3.09 22.83
C ARG A 444 -25.24 3.19 21.66
N TYR A 445 -25.56 4.40 21.17
CA TYR A 445 -26.45 4.60 20.03
C TYR A 445 -25.81 4.14 18.71
N VAL A 446 -24.54 4.47 18.48
CA VAL A 446 -23.78 3.97 17.33
C VAL A 446 -23.70 2.45 17.36
N LEU A 447 -23.44 1.81 18.51
CA LEU A 447 -23.46 0.35 18.64
C LEU A 447 -24.85 -0.25 18.38
N TYR A 448 -25.93 0.42 18.80
CA TYR A 448 -27.31 -0.02 18.57
C TYR A 448 -27.77 0.08 17.11
N SER A 449 -27.06 0.87 16.27
CA SER A 449 -27.31 0.96 14.82
C SER A 449 -27.24 -0.39 14.09
N ARG A 450 -26.59 -1.40 14.70
CA ARG A 450 -26.59 -2.79 14.22
C ARG A 450 -27.98 -3.43 14.15
N LEU A 451 -28.90 -3.02 15.02
CA LEU A 451 -30.23 -3.61 15.14
C LEU A 451 -31.30 -2.76 14.45
N ILE A 452 -31.22 -1.44 14.62
CA ILE A 452 -32.19 -0.47 14.10
C ILE A 452 -31.41 0.77 13.65
N PRO A 453 -31.60 1.28 12.41
CA PRO A 453 -30.91 2.48 11.94
C PRO A 453 -31.01 3.66 12.94
N GLN A 454 -29.86 4.18 13.33
CA GLN A 454 -29.74 5.40 14.15
C GLN A 454 -29.11 6.52 13.30
N LYS A 455 -29.20 7.76 13.78
CA LYS A 455 -28.36 8.87 13.32
C LYS A 455 -27.15 9.00 14.25
N HIS A 456 -26.05 9.54 13.72
CA HIS A 456 -24.88 9.90 14.52
C HIS A 456 -24.86 11.42 14.67
N ASP A 457 -24.76 11.94 15.88
CA ASP A 457 -24.62 13.37 16.15
C ASP A 457 -23.42 13.69 17.06
N TYR A 458 -23.30 14.95 17.50
CA TYR A 458 -22.15 15.38 18.29
C TYR A 458 -22.12 14.76 19.71
N LEU A 459 -23.25 14.29 20.25
CA LEU A 459 -23.33 13.60 21.53
C LEU A 459 -22.67 12.22 21.47
N ASP A 460 -22.73 11.54 20.32
CA ASP A 460 -22.04 10.26 20.12
C ASP A 460 -20.51 10.42 20.19
N ASP A 461 -19.99 11.49 19.58
CA ASP A 461 -18.57 11.85 19.68
C ASP A 461 -18.19 12.25 21.12
N LEU A 462 -19.07 12.96 21.84
CA LEU A 462 -18.84 13.32 23.26
C LEU A 462 -18.89 12.09 24.20
N GLU A 463 -19.77 11.12 23.94
CA GLU A 463 -19.76 9.83 24.65
C GLU A 463 -18.46 9.07 24.38
N SER A 464 -17.92 9.17 23.16
CA SER A 464 -16.64 8.56 22.80
C SER A 464 -15.45 9.14 23.58
N PHE A 465 -15.46 10.44 23.91
CA PHE A 465 -14.44 11.04 24.80
C PHE A 465 -14.47 10.47 26.22
N PHE A 466 -15.64 10.05 26.74
CA PHE A 466 -15.77 9.45 28.07
C PHE A 466 -15.10 8.06 28.16
N TYR A 467 -15.00 7.35 27.04
CA TYR A 467 -14.35 6.03 26.95
C TYR A 467 -12.84 6.08 26.72
N LEU A 468 -12.25 7.27 26.61
CA LEU A 468 -10.79 7.39 26.49
C LEU A 468 -10.13 6.93 27.80
N PRO A 469 -9.21 5.94 27.75
CA PRO A 469 -8.50 5.50 28.95
C PRO A 469 -7.62 6.64 29.47
N PRO A 470 -7.46 6.77 30.80
CA PRO A 470 -6.45 7.63 31.39
C PRO A 470 -5.06 7.17 30.94
#